data_AF-A0A7Y2FQT4-F1
#
_entry.id   AF-A0A7Y2FQT4-F1
#
_cell.length_a   1.000
_cell.length_b   1.000
_cell.length_c   1.000
_cell.angle_alpha   90.00
_cell.angle_beta   90.00
_cell.angle_gamma   90.00
#
_symmetry.space_group_name_H-M   'P 1'
#
loop_
_entity.id
_entity.type
_entity.pdbx_description
1 polymer ?
#
loop_
_entity_poly.entity_id
_entity_poly.type
_entity_poly.pdbx_seq_one_letter_code
_entity_poly.pdbx_strand_id
1 'polypeptide(L)'
;MRDLRGGQAIASGEPLDDGENRIFATGELLDGVYEIIKLLGRGGMGQVFEAHDHLLNRRVAIKAAWPNPLTPPLRNEARALAAFQHPSLVSVHTLGEHRGIDYLVMERVYGVSLTKHAETRWGSGEPFSVSEVVQILLPAAEGLSVVHRAGLVHRDIKPDNVMLTPVHRVVLMDFGLVLPEFDVNGKQRVAGSPPYMAPEALFNTAAPGSGHLVDIFALGVLAYELLTGSRPYDGITIREVVTAHERGQPVALAELRPDCPLAMCQLVHEMLSPNPQIRNQSAEAVAWQLRAVLDERPRSQDPKEPSRKVPSVLIVDDDVDLAKILTFYVRQILGPTAIRVAHDGEEALSEVQNEEPDVMLLDLHMPRMNGVELCMQLRGEGLAQSCSIISVSAGAQEHDVQLLHQLGIHHFVEKGSNLRERLRTVIAEACGDQVLAND
;
A
#
# COMPACT_ATOMS: atom_id res chain seq x y z
N MET A 1 -73.09 -18.32 9.09
CA MET A 1 -72.20 -17.96 7.96
C MET A 1 -71.74 -16.53 8.27
N ARG A 2 -70.50 -16.24 8.69
CA ARG A 2 -69.19 -16.45 8.01
C ARG A 2 -69.25 -15.97 6.56
N ASP A 3 -68.43 -15.05 6.05
CA ASP A 3 -67.28 -14.29 6.59
C ASP A 3 -67.32 -12.86 5.95
N LEU A 4 -66.37 -11.90 6.03
CA LEU A 4 -64.91 -11.88 6.26
C LEU A 4 -64.43 -10.72 7.17
N ARG A 5 -63.14 -10.82 7.50
CA ARG A 5 -62.12 -9.81 7.89
C ARG A 5 -62.19 -8.50 7.06
N GLY A 6 -61.76 -7.33 7.52
CA GLY A 6 -60.81 -7.01 8.59
C GLY A 6 -59.58 -6.29 8.02
N GLY A 7 -59.66 -4.96 7.86
CA GLY A 7 -58.59 -4.12 7.32
C GLY A 7 -58.23 -2.97 8.28
N GLN A 8 -57.02 -2.99 8.81
CA GLN A 8 -56.46 -1.86 9.56
C GLN A 8 -55.85 -0.83 8.60
N ALA A 9 -56.00 0.45 8.94
CA ALA A 9 -55.48 1.54 8.14
C ALA A 9 -53.94 1.53 8.15
N ILE A 10 -53.37 1.68 6.96
CA ILE A 10 -51.93 1.82 6.75
C ILE A 10 -51.53 3.24 7.19
N ALA A 11 -50.53 3.35 8.07
CA ALA A 11 -50.03 4.65 8.50
C ALA A 11 -49.36 5.39 7.32
N SER A 12 -49.59 6.70 7.25
CA SER A 12 -49.04 7.60 6.24
C SER A 12 -47.52 7.70 6.34
N GLY A 13 -46.82 7.05 5.41
CA GLY A 13 -45.47 7.45 5.03
C GLY A 13 -45.55 8.54 3.96
N GLU A 14 -45.14 9.76 4.28
CA GLU A 14 -44.93 10.78 3.25
C GLU A 14 -43.81 10.35 2.29
N PRO A 15 -43.89 10.70 1.00
CA PRO A 15 -42.81 10.41 0.07
C PRO A 15 -41.59 11.29 0.41
N LEU A 16 -40.48 10.65 0.80
CA LEU A 16 -39.18 11.31 0.83
C LEU A 16 -38.69 11.51 -0.60
N ASP A 17 -39.07 12.64 -1.17
CA ASP A 17 -38.68 13.13 -2.49
C ASP A 17 -37.23 13.66 -2.47
N ASP A 18 -36.29 12.75 -2.72
CA ASP A 18 -34.92 13.08 -3.17
C ASP A 18 -34.84 12.81 -4.68
N GLY A 19 -35.17 13.80 -5.51
CA GLY A 19 -35.29 13.70 -6.98
C GLY A 19 -33.99 13.43 -7.77
N GLU A 20 -33.18 12.45 -7.38
CA GLU A 20 -31.97 12.02 -8.09
C GLU A 20 -32.16 10.72 -8.87
N ASN A 21 -31.55 10.64 -10.05
CA ASN A 21 -31.45 9.43 -10.86
C ASN A 21 -30.57 8.36 -10.15
N ARG A 22 -31.18 7.57 -9.26
CA ARG A 22 -30.58 6.48 -8.49
C ARG A 22 -31.02 5.12 -9.06
N ILE A 23 -30.07 4.21 -9.26
CA ILE A 23 -30.28 2.85 -9.80
C ILE A 23 -31.13 2.02 -8.83
N PHE A 24 -30.87 2.13 -7.53
CA PHE A 24 -31.61 1.47 -6.45
C PHE A 24 -31.99 2.50 -5.37
N ALA A 25 -33.17 2.35 -4.77
CA ALA A 25 -33.64 3.23 -3.70
C ALA A 25 -33.08 2.83 -2.31
N THR A 26 -33.00 3.76 -1.37
CA THR A 26 -32.75 3.42 0.06
C THR A 26 -33.92 2.57 0.59
N GLY A 27 -33.60 1.52 1.34
CA GLY A 27 -34.55 0.49 1.80
C GLY A 27 -34.89 -0.56 0.74
N GLU A 28 -34.36 -0.47 -0.48
CA GLU A 28 -34.56 -1.49 -1.52
C GLU A 28 -33.78 -2.76 -1.19
N LEU A 29 -34.45 -3.92 -1.29
CA LEU A 29 -33.88 -5.23 -0.97
C LEU A 29 -33.54 -6.00 -2.25
N LEU A 30 -32.25 -6.06 -2.58
CA LEU A 30 -31.72 -6.76 -3.75
C LEU A 30 -31.63 -8.26 -3.46
N ASP A 31 -32.24 -9.05 -4.34
CA ASP A 31 -32.30 -10.53 -4.29
C ASP A 31 -32.81 -11.11 -2.95
N GLY A 32 -33.58 -10.32 -2.19
CA GLY A 32 -34.04 -10.71 -0.85
C GLY A 32 -32.95 -10.70 0.24
N VAL A 33 -31.72 -10.29 -0.07
CA VAL A 33 -30.54 -10.41 0.82
C VAL A 33 -29.91 -9.07 1.16
N TYR A 34 -29.76 -8.16 0.20
CA TYR A 34 -28.98 -6.93 0.37
C TYR A 34 -29.87 -5.68 0.42
N GLU A 35 -30.01 -5.08 1.59
CA GLU A 35 -30.80 -3.85 1.78
C GLU A 35 -29.95 -2.61 1.55
N ILE A 36 -30.30 -1.75 0.60
CA ILE A 36 -29.59 -0.49 0.33
C ILE A 36 -29.80 0.50 1.48
N ILE A 37 -28.71 1.01 2.05
CA ILE A 37 -28.74 1.97 3.15
C ILE A 37 -28.60 3.40 2.61
N LYS A 38 -27.61 3.62 1.73
CA LYS A 38 -27.29 4.94 1.16
C LYS A 38 -26.42 4.81 -0.09
N LEU A 39 -26.44 5.85 -0.92
CA LEU A 39 -25.43 6.06 -1.96
C LEU A 39 -24.07 6.40 -1.30
N LEU A 40 -22.99 5.78 -1.76
CA LEU A 40 -21.60 6.10 -1.39
C LEU A 40 -20.91 6.95 -2.46
N GLY A 41 -21.22 6.73 -3.74
CA GLY A 41 -20.61 7.46 -4.85
C GLY A 41 -21.33 7.24 -6.18
N ARG A 42 -21.06 8.12 -7.14
CA ARG A 42 -21.62 8.07 -8.51
C ARG A 42 -20.54 8.42 -9.51
N GLY A 43 -20.45 7.67 -10.60
CA GLY A 43 -19.49 7.89 -11.68
C GLY A 43 -20.08 7.61 -13.06
N GLY A 44 -19.25 7.78 -14.10
CA GLY A 44 -19.66 7.55 -15.49
C GLY A 44 -20.03 6.10 -15.82
N MET A 45 -19.58 5.13 -15.02
CA MET A 45 -19.85 3.70 -15.21
C MET A 45 -21.03 3.17 -14.38
N GLY A 46 -21.40 3.86 -13.29
CA GLY A 46 -22.44 3.38 -12.39
C GLY A 46 -22.59 4.17 -11.10
N GLN A 47 -23.17 3.52 -10.10
CA GLN A 47 -23.31 4.00 -8.72
C GLN A 47 -22.79 2.96 -7.74
N VAL A 48 -22.25 3.42 -6.62
CA VAL A 48 -21.79 2.58 -5.51
C VAL A 48 -22.64 2.91 -4.28
N PHE A 49 -23.18 1.88 -3.63
CA PHE A 49 -24.08 1.97 -2.48
C PHE A 49 -23.47 1.26 -1.26
N GLU A 50 -23.83 1.70 -0.05
CA GLU A 50 -23.66 0.89 1.15
C GLU A 50 -24.92 0.05 1.32
N ALA A 51 -24.77 -1.26 1.53
CA ALA A 51 -25.88 -2.17 1.76
C ALA A 51 -25.66 -3.05 3.00
N HIS A 52 -26.75 -3.58 3.55
CA HIS A 52 -26.74 -4.57 4.61
C HIS A 52 -26.98 -5.96 4.02
N ASP A 53 -25.99 -6.85 4.17
CA ASP A 53 -26.10 -8.27 3.90
C ASP A 53 -26.82 -8.93 5.09
N HIS A 54 -28.11 -9.24 4.93
CA HIS A 54 -28.96 -9.83 5.97
C HIS A 54 -28.63 -11.30 6.26
N LEU A 55 -28.01 -12.02 5.32
CA LEU A 55 -27.63 -13.43 5.52
C LEU A 55 -26.38 -13.57 6.38
N LEU A 56 -25.38 -12.70 6.15
CA LEU A 56 -24.11 -12.70 6.91
C LEU A 56 -24.05 -11.59 7.98
N ASN A 57 -25.15 -10.85 8.17
CA ASN A 57 -25.31 -9.76 9.14
C ASN A 57 -24.14 -8.75 9.14
N ARG A 58 -23.83 -8.19 7.97
CA ARG A 58 -22.69 -7.28 7.77
C ARG A 58 -22.99 -6.12 6.83
N ARG A 59 -22.11 -5.11 6.79
CA ARG A 59 -22.14 -4.05 5.79
C ARG A 59 -21.28 -4.44 4.59
N VAL A 60 -21.77 -4.14 3.39
CA VAL A 60 -21.09 -4.38 2.11
C VAL A 60 -21.17 -3.13 1.23
N ALA A 61 -20.29 -3.03 0.24
CA ALA A 61 -20.42 -2.06 -0.84
C ALA A 61 -21.04 -2.75 -2.06
N ILE A 62 -21.98 -2.10 -2.75
CA ILE A 62 -22.62 -2.61 -3.97
C ILE A 62 -22.37 -1.63 -5.11
N LYS A 63 -21.62 -2.06 -6.11
CA LYS A 63 -21.41 -1.32 -7.37
C LYS A 63 -22.43 -1.80 -8.39
N ALA A 64 -23.23 -0.89 -8.95
CA ALA A 64 -24.24 -1.18 -9.96
C ALA A 64 -23.94 -0.38 -11.23
N ALA A 65 -23.89 -1.04 -12.38
CA ALA A 65 -23.57 -0.40 -13.65
C ALA A 65 -24.78 0.32 -14.24
N TRP A 66 -24.57 1.42 -14.97
CA TRP A 66 -25.65 2.01 -15.78
C TRP A 66 -26.07 1.02 -16.88
N PRO A 67 -27.38 0.86 -17.17
CA PRO A 67 -27.84 0.01 -18.27
C PRO A 67 -27.31 0.53 -19.62
N ASN A 68 -26.27 -0.12 -20.16
CA ASN A 68 -25.61 0.32 -21.38
C ASN A 68 -25.16 -0.89 -22.25
N PRO A 69 -25.72 -1.07 -23.45
CA PRO A 69 -25.38 -2.19 -24.34
C PRO A 69 -23.98 -2.11 -24.96
N LEU A 70 -23.23 -1.01 -24.76
CA LEU A 70 -21.87 -0.81 -25.29
C LEU A 70 -20.76 -1.08 -24.25
N THR A 71 -21.11 -1.16 -22.97
CA THR A 71 -20.16 -1.43 -21.88
C THR A 71 -19.96 -2.95 -21.75
N PRO A 72 -18.72 -3.46 -21.64
CA PRO A 72 -18.53 -4.88 -21.32
C PRO A 72 -19.18 -5.18 -19.95
N PRO A 73 -19.79 -6.35 -19.74
CA PRO A 73 -20.58 -6.60 -18.54
C PRO A 73 -19.77 -6.44 -17.26
N LEU A 74 -20.37 -5.91 -16.20
CA LEU A 74 -19.82 -5.88 -14.84
C LEU A 74 -19.38 -7.28 -14.38
N ARG A 75 -19.98 -8.33 -14.96
CA ARG A 75 -19.59 -9.75 -14.79
C ARG A 75 -18.13 -10.05 -15.17
N ASN A 76 -17.51 -9.32 -16.08
CA ASN A 76 -16.12 -9.51 -16.45
C ASN A 76 -15.17 -8.91 -15.40
N GLU A 77 -15.43 -7.68 -14.95
CA GLU A 77 -14.74 -7.05 -13.80
C GLU A 77 -14.88 -7.94 -12.55
N ALA A 78 -16.10 -8.39 -12.24
CA ALA A 78 -16.38 -9.27 -11.11
C ALA A 78 -15.57 -10.58 -11.15
N ARG A 79 -15.49 -11.24 -12.31
CA ARG A 79 -14.71 -12.48 -12.50
C ARG A 79 -13.22 -12.26 -12.37
N ALA A 80 -12.71 -11.16 -12.89
CA ALA A 80 -11.31 -10.78 -12.78
C ALA A 80 -10.92 -10.56 -11.31
N LEU A 81 -11.72 -9.78 -10.57
CA LEU A 81 -11.44 -9.45 -9.16
C LEU A 81 -11.65 -10.62 -8.21
N ALA A 82 -12.64 -11.48 -8.44
CA ALA A 82 -12.90 -12.65 -7.60
C ALA A 82 -11.74 -13.67 -7.60
N ALA A 83 -10.79 -13.57 -8.55
CA ALA A 83 -9.59 -14.40 -8.58
C ALA A 83 -8.49 -13.95 -7.60
N PHE A 84 -8.62 -12.75 -6.99
CA PHE A 84 -7.56 -12.17 -6.17
C PHE A 84 -7.96 -12.01 -4.70
N GLN A 85 -7.02 -12.34 -3.82
CA GLN A 85 -7.05 -12.00 -2.40
C GLN A 85 -5.73 -11.33 -2.06
N HIS A 86 -5.75 -10.03 -1.82
CA HIS A 86 -4.57 -9.24 -1.48
C HIS A 86 -4.99 -8.04 -0.63
N PRO A 87 -4.23 -7.64 0.41
CA PRO A 87 -4.60 -6.50 1.26
C PRO A 87 -4.88 -5.23 0.45
N SER A 88 -4.05 -4.95 -0.57
CA SER A 88 -4.16 -3.74 -1.40
C SER A 88 -5.24 -3.77 -2.48
N LEU A 89 -6.09 -4.80 -2.55
CA LEU A 89 -7.17 -4.91 -3.52
C LEU A 89 -8.52 -5.00 -2.78
N VAL A 90 -9.57 -4.38 -3.31
CA VAL A 90 -10.93 -4.57 -2.76
C VAL A 90 -11.41 -6.00 -2.98
N SER A 91 -11.87 -6.67 -1.92
CA SER A 91 -12.37 -8.04 -2.04
C SER A 91 -13.76 -8.06 -2.67
N VAL A 92 -13.95 -8.86 -3.72
CA VAL A 92 -15.28 -9.18 -4.28
C VAL A 92 -15.91 -10.33 -3.50
N HIS A 93 -17.21 -10.26 -3.25
CA HIS A 93 -17.98 -11.28 -2.53
C HIS A 93 -18.90 -12.08 -3.45
N THR A 94 -19.69 -11.39 -4.28
CA THR A 94 -20.55 -12.04 -5.28
C THR A 94 -21.00 -11.04 -6.35
N LEU A 95 -21.50 -11.57 -7.46
CA LEU A 95 -22.19 -10.84 -8.52
C LEU A 95 -23.66 -11.28 -8.52
N GLY A 96 -24.58 -10.32 -8.54
CA GLY A 96 -26.01 -10.54 -8.69
C GLY A 96 -26.62 -9.72 -9.81
N GLU A 97 -27.93 -9.89 -10.00
CA GLU A 97 -28.73 -9.13 -10.95
C GLU A 97 -30.03 -8.70 -10.25
N HIS A 98 -30.39 -7.42 -10.31
CA HIS A 98 -31.67 -6.93 -9.80
C HIS A 98 -32.34 -6.05 -10.87
N ARG A 99 -33.60 -6.37 -11.22
CA ARG A 99 -34.38 -5.63 -12.25
C ARG A 99 -33.67 -5.53 -13.61
N GLY A 100 -32.87 -6.54 -13.99
CA GLY A 100 -32.08 -6.54 -15.22
C GLY A 100 -30.80 -5.69 -15.16
N ILE A 101 -30.38 -5.27 -13.95
CA ILE A 101 -29.16 -4.51 -13.70
C ILE A 101 -28.18 -5.40 -12.94
N ASP A 102 -27.02 -5.64 -13.54
CA ASP A 102 -25.90 -6.32 -12.87
C ASP A 102 -25.39 -5.48 -11.69
N TYR A 103 -25.19 -6.12 -10.54
CA TYR A 103 -24.55 -5.52 -9.39
C TYR A 103 -23.45 -6.41 -8.80
N LEU A 104 -22.39 -5.77 -8.31
CA LEU A 104 -21.22 -6.40 -7.72
C LEU A 104 -21.16 -6.10 -6.23
N VAL A 105 -21.22 -7.14 -5.40
CA VAL A 105 -21.10 -7.05 -3.95
C VAL A 105 -19.64 -7.16 -3.56
N MET A 106 -19.16 -6.19 -2.80
CA MET A 106 -17.75 -5.98 -2.46
C MET A 106 -17.58 -5.72 -0.96
N GLU A 107 -16.35 -5.84 -0.49
CA GLU A 107 -15.92 -5.38 0.82
C GLU A 107 -16.31 -3.91 1.05
N ARG A 108 -16.91 -3.61 2.21
CA ARG A 108 -17.10 -2.22 2.65
C ARG A 108 -15.80 -1.70 3.26
N VAL A 109 -14.94 -1.12 2.43
CA VAL A 109 -13.68 -0.49 2.88
C VAL A 109 -13.99 0.78 3.68
N TYR A 110 -13.74 0.77 4.98
CA TYR A 110 -13.90 1.93 5.86
C TYR A 110 -12.63 2.77 5.86
N GLY A 111 -12.72 3.98 5.33
CA GLY A 111 -11.58 4.88 5.14
C GLY A 111 -11.97 6.18 4.43
N VAL A 112 -10.96 6.92 3.97
CA VAL A 112 -11.10 8.10 3.11
C VAL A 112 -10.46 7.83 1.76
N SER A 113 -10.97 8.43 0.68
CA SER A 113 -10.25 8.41 -0.60
C SER A 113 -8.97 9.23 -0.50
N LEU A 114 -7.96 8.85 -1.27
CA LEU A 114 -6.69 9.57 -1.33
C LEU A 114 -6.89 10.98 -1.88
N THR A 115 -7.85 11.21 -2.79
CA THR A 115 -8.29 12.56 -3.21
C THR A 115 -8.62 13.42 -2.00
N LYS A 116 -9.54 12.97 -1.15
CA LYS A 116 -10.02 13.75 0.01
C LYS A 116 -8.91 13.95 1.05
N HIS A 117 -8.05 12.95 1.24
CA HIS A 117 -6.91 13.06 2.14
C HIS A 117 -5.89 14.08 1.63
N ALA A 118 -5.55 14.04 0.35
CA ALA A 118 -4.63 14.97 -0.30
C ALA A 118 -5.19 16.40 -0.35
N GLU A 119 -6.46 16.60 -0.72
CA GLU A 119 -7.14 17.89 -0.66
C GLU A 119 -7.08 18.52 0.75
N THR A 120 -7.28 17.71 1.79
CA THR A 120 -7.20 18.18 3.19
C THR A 120 -5.78 18.65 3.53
N ARG A 121 -4.76 17.90 3.10
CA ARG A 121 -3.33 18.15 3.36
C ARG A 121 -2.79 19.35 2.58
N TRP A 122 -3.09 19.44 1.28
CA TRP A 122 -2.73 20.61 0.47
C TRP A 122 -3.48 21.87 0.94
N GLY A 123 -4.74 21.73 1.38
CA GLY A 123 -5.53 22.81 1.97
C GLY A 123 -4.99 23.34 3.31
N SER A 124 -4.30 22.51 4.10
CA SER A 124 -3.59 22.95 5.32
C SER A 124 -2.15 23.41 5.06
N GLY A 125 -1.63 23.26 3.83
CA GLY A 125 -0.24 23.57 3.50
C GLY A 125 0.76 22.50 3.95
N GLU A 126 0.30 21.29 4.24
CA GLU A 126 1.11 20.14 4.66
C GLU A 126 1.39 19.22 3.45
N PRO A 127 2.56 19.33 2.79
CA PRO A 127 2.92 18.40 1.72
C PRO A 127 3.15 16.98 2.27
N PHE A 128 2.92 15.96 1.45
CA PHE A 128 3.31 14.60 1.81
C PHE A 128 4.83 14.48 1.92
N SER A 129 5.31 13.92 3.03
CA SER A 129 6.68 13.43 3.15
C SER A 129 6.90 12.25 2.21
N VAL A 130 8.16 12.01 1.85
CA VAL A 130 8.53 10.88 0.98
C VAL A 130 8.11 9.55 1.59
N SER A 131 8.24 9.40 2.92
CA SER A 131 7.82 8.19 3.64
C SER A 131 6.31 7.93 3.50
N GLU A 132 5.46 8.95 3.71
CA GLU A 132 4.01 8.83 3.51
C GLU A 132 3.67 8.47 2.05
N VAL A 133 4.36 9.06 1.07
CA VAL A 133 4.17 8.71 -0.35
C VAL A 133 4.56 7.25 -0.61
N VAL A 134 5.66 6.75 -0.08
CA VAL A 134 6.02 5.32 -0.24
C VAL A 134 5.01 4.41 0.47
N GLN A 135 4.56 4.75 1.68
CA GLN A 135 3.53 3.99 2.40
C GLN A 135 2.21 3.88 1.62
N ILE A 136 1.91 4.83 0.73
CA ILE A 136 0.77 4.80 -0.20
C ILE A 136 1.10 3.98 -1.46
N LEU A 137 2.23 4.27 -2.12
CA LEU A 137 2.57 3.69 -3.42
C LEU A 137 3.02 2.23 -3.35
N LEU A 138 3.72 1.81 -2.30
CA LEU A 138 4.27 0.46 -2.18
C LEU A 138 3.15 -0.60 -2.14
N PRO A 139 2.14 -0.51 -1.24
CA PRO A 139 1.01 -1.44 -1.27
C PRO A 139 0.22 -1.38 -2.60
N ALA A 140 0.10 -0.19 -3.22
CA ALA A 140 -0.57 -0.05 -4.51
C ALA A 140 0.20 -0.78 -5.64
N ALA A 141 1.52 -0.67 -5.67
CA ALA A 141 2.39 -1.38 -6.61
C ALA A 141 2.35 -2.90 -6.39
N GLU A 142 2.34 -3.35 -5.13
CA GLU A 142 2.15 -4.76 -4.78
C GLU A 142 0.80 -5.30 -5.27
N GLY A 143 -0.30 -4.56 -5.03
CA GLY A 143 -1.62 -4.91 -5.55
C GLY A 143 -1.67 -4.98 -7.08
N LEU A 144 -1.09 -3.99 -7.76
CA LEU A 144 -0.96 -4.00 -9.22
C LEU A 144 -0.14 -5.21 -9.71
N SER A 145 0.94 -5.58 -9.02
CA SER A 145 1.76 -6.73 -9.41
C SER A 145 0.98 -8.05 -9.46
N VAL A 146 0.03 -8.25 -8.53
CA VAL A 146 -0.87 -9.41 -8.48
C VAL A 146 -1.81 -9.42 -9.69
N VAL A 147 -2.38 -8.27 -10.04
CA VAL A 147 -3.27 -8.11 -11.21
C VAL A 147 -2.50 -8.32 -12.53
N HIS A 148 -1.31 -7.71 -12.66
CA HIS A 148 -0.46 -7.79 -13.85
C HIS A 148 0.02 -9.22 -14.13
N ARG A 149 0.39 -9.99 -13.09
CA ARG A 149 0.81 -11.40 -13.21
C ARG A 149 -0.29 -12.32 -13.79
N ALA A 150 -1.56 -11.91 -13.73
CA ALA A 150 -2.68 -12.62 -14.33
C ALA A 150 -3.02 -12.18 -15.77
N GLY A 151 -2.22 -11.28 -16.38
CA GLY A 151 -2.51 -10.72 -17.71
C GLY A 151 -3.64 -9.69 -17.73
N LEU A 152 -3.94 -9.10 -16.57
CA LEU A 152 -4.96 -8.08 -16.36
C LEU A 152 -4.30 -6.73 -16.02
N VAL A 153 -5.02 -5.63 -16.28
CA VAL A 153 -4.51 -4.25 -16.14
C VAL A 153 -5.62 -3.34 -15.62
N HIS A 154 -5.31 -2.39 -14.73
CA HIS A 154 -6.31 -1.59 -14.02
C HIS A 154 -6.89 -0.44 -14.86
N ARG A 155 -6.05 0.27 -15.62
CA ARG A 155 -6.37 1.38 -16.55
C ARG A 155 -7.06 2.63 -15.97
N ASP A 156 -7.23 2.74 -14.66
CA ASP A 156 -7.79 3.95 -14.00
C ASP A 156 -7.13 4.20 -12.63
N ILE A 157 -5.81 4.08 -12.53
CA ILE A 157 -5.07 4.46 -11.32
C ILE A 157 -5.09 5.98 -11.17
N LYS A 158 -5.62 6.45 -10.04
CA LYS A 158 -5.78 7.87 -9.64
C LYS A 158 -6.14 7.96 -8.14
N PRO A 159 -6.04 9.13 -7.49
CA PRO A 159 -6.39 9.31 -6.07
C PRO A 159 -7.81 8.86 -5.69
N ASP A 160 -8.80 9.00 -6.57
CA ASP A 160 -10.19 8.63 -6.25
C ASP A 160 -10.38 7.12 -6.06
N ASN A 161 -9.54 6.33 -6.76
CA ASN A 161 -9.57 4.88 -6.76
C ASN A 161 -8.60 4.28 -5.72
N VAL A 162 -8.01 5.10 -4.84
CA VAL A 162 -7.19 4.66 -3.72
C VAL A 162 -7.87 5.03 -2.41
N MET A 163 -8.13 4.04 -1.55
CA MET A 163 -8.72 4.24 -0.23
C MET A 163 -7.67 4.04 0.87
N LEU A 164 -7.60 4.98 1.81
CA LEU A 164 -6.77 4.91 3.01
C LEU A 164 -7.66 4.58 4.22
N THR A 165 -7.36 3.48 4.90
CA THR A 165 -8.10 3.03 6.10
C THR A 165 -7.45 3.52 7.40
N PRO A 166 -8.18 3.57 8.54
CA PRO A 166 -7.61 3.95 9.84
C PRO A 166 -6.49 3.05 10.36
N VAL A 167 -6.30 1.86 9.78
CA VAL A 167 -5.25 0.90 10.14
C VAL A 167 -4.08 0.92 9.14
N HIS A 168 -3.88 2.04 8.46
CA HIS A 168 -2.83 2.28 7.44
C HIS A 168 -2.86 1.34 6.23
N ARG A 169 -3.87 0.45 6.09
CA ARG A 169 -4.10 -0.32 4.86
C ARG A 169 -4.55 0.63 3.76
N VAL A 170 -3.82 0.59 2.64
CA VAL A 170 -4.16 1.19 1.35
C VAL A 170 -4.95 0.17 0.54
N VAL A 171 -6.02 0.57 -0.16
CA VAL A 171 -6.82 -0.35 -0.99
C VAL A 171 -7.10 0.28 -2.35
N LEU A 172 -6.77 -0.44 -3.41
CA LEU A 172 -7.18 -0.11 -4.78
C LEU A 172 -8.65 -0.49 -4.99
N MET A 173 -9.41 0.46 -5.51
CA MET A 173 -10.85 0.42 -5.75
C MET A 173 -11.14 0.60 -7.24
N ASP A 174 -12.39 0.37 -7.63
CA ASP A 174 -12.92 0.78 -8.94
C ASP A 174 -12.07 0.38 -10.16
N PHE A 175 -11.79 -0.92 -10.22
CA PHE A 175 -11.32 -1.68 -11.37
C PHE A 175 -12.31 -1.72 -12.56
N GLY A 176 -13.06 -0.64 -12.80
CA GLY A 176 -14.06 -0.51 -13.87
C GLY A 176 -13.51 -0.69 -15.29
N LEU A 177 -12.17 -0.76 -15.41
CA LEU A 177 -11.43 -1.01 -16.64
C LEU A 177 -10.45 -2.19 -16.53
N VAL A 178 -10.59 -3.04 -15.50
CA VAL A 178 -9.92 -4.36 -15.50
C VAL A 178 -10.50 -5.20 -16.62
N LEU A 179 -9.73 -5.18 -17.69
CA LEU A 179 -10.00 -5.83 -18.95
C LEU A 179 -8.82 -6.76 -19.22
N PRO A 180 -9.06 -7.87 -19.94
CA PRO A 180 -8.01 -8.53 -20.68
C PRO A 180 -7.25 -7.49 -21.50
N GLU A 181 -5.94 -7.67 -21.59
CA GLU A 181 -5.05 -6.70 -22.23
C GLU A 181 -5.48 -6.37 -23.68
N PHE A 182 -6.02 -7.37 -24.39
CA PHE A 182 -6.65 -7.27 -25.71
C PHE A 182 -8.12 -7.67 -25.67
N ASP A 183 -8.96 -6.99 -26.44
CA ASP A 183 -10.31 -7.49 -26.70
C ASP A 183 -10.28 -8.73 -27.62
N VAL A 184 -11.44 -9.38 -27.80
CA VAL A 184 -11.59 -10.60 -28.62
C VAL A 184 -11.24 -10.37 -30.10
N ASN A 185 -11.15 -9.11 -30.55
CA ASN A 185 -10.77 -8.71 -31.90
C ASN A 185 -9.34 -8.16 -31.99
N GLY A 186 -8.54 -8.26 -30.92
CA GLY A 186 -7.17 -7.73 -30.85
C GLY A 186 -7.08 -6.21 -30.74
N LYS A 187 -8.19 -5.51 -30.43
CA LYS A 187 -8.21 -4.04 -30.30
C LYS A 187 -8.06 -3.60 -28.85
N GLN A 188 -7.30 -2.54 -28.66
CA GLN A 188 -7.25 -1.79 -27.40
C GLN A 188 -8.48 -0.86 -27.32
N ARG A 189 -9.09 -0.75 -26.13
CA ARG A 189 -10.16 0.23 -25.86
C ARG A 189 -9.57 1.37 -25.02
N VAL A 190 -9.59 2.59 -25.56
CA VAL A 190 -9.21 3.81 -24.84
C VAL A 190 -10.21 4.05 -23.71
N ALA A 191 -9.72 4.00 -22.48
CA ALA A 191 -10.47 4.33 -21.28
C ALA A 191 -9.51 4.64 -20.12
N GLY A 192 -9.96 5.47 -19.19
CA GLY A 192 -9.21 5.96 -18.05
C GLY A 192 -9.54 7.43 -17.78
N SER A 193 -9.02 7.97 -16.69
CA SER A 193 -9.17 9.38 -16.34
C SER A 193 -8.05 10.21 -17.00
N PRO A 194 -8.36 11.15 -17.93
CA PRO A 194 -7.38 11.75 -18.83
C PRO A 194 -6.06 12.23 -18.18
N PRO A 195 -6.05 12.89 -17.01
CA PRO A 195 -4.81 13.41 -16.40
C PRO A 195 -3.78 12.34 -16.00
N TYR A 196 -4.20 11.09 -15.88
CA TYR A 196 -3.36 9.95 -15.47
C TYR A 196 -3.06 8.99 -16.63
N MET A 197 -3.57 9.26 -17.83
CA MET A 197 -3.40 8.37 -18.98
C MET A 197 -2.00 8.51 -19.60
N ALA A 198 -1.35 7.37 -19.82
CA ALA A 198 -0.08 7.31 -20.55
C ALA A 198 -0.22 7.79 -22.01
N PRO A 199 0.82 8.37 -22.63
CA PRO A 199 0.80 8.83 -24.02
C PRO A 199 0.27 7.77 -24.99
N GLU A 200 0.77 6.54 -24.89
CA GLU A 200 0.38 5.44 -25.78
C GLU A 200 -1.06 4.96 -25.57
N ALA A 201 -1.66 5.24 -24.40
CA ALA A 201 -3.08 5.01 -24.16
C ALA A 201 -3.95 6.16 -24.73
N LEU A 202 -3.48 7.40 -24.65
CA LEU A 202 -4.15 8.58 -25.25
C LEU A 202 -4.17 8.50 -26.77
N PHE A 203 -3.08 8.07 -27.40
CA PHE A 203 -2.94 7.94 -28.85
C PHE A 203 -3.39 6.57 -29.39
N ASN A 204 -3.76 5.62 -28.53
CA ASN A 204 -4.09 4.24 -28.89
C ASN A 204 -2.98 3.55 -29.71
N THR A 205 -1.74 3.69 -29.23
CA THR A 205 -0.50 3.17 -29.83
C THR A 205 0.24 2.18 -28.92
N ALA A 206 -0.34 1.76 -27.78
CA ALA A 206 0.29 0.80 -26.89
C ALA A 206 0.53 -0.54 -27.59
N ALA A 207 1.67 -1.17 -27.31
CA ALA A 207 2.03 -2.42 -27.95
C ALA A 207 1.23 -3.60 -27.35
N PRO A 208 0.98 -4.67 -28.13
CA PRO A 208 0.47 -5.90 -27.57
C PRO A 208 1.41 -6.45 -26.48
N GLY A 209 0.87 -6.80 -25.31
CA GLY A 209 1.66 -7.20 -24.13
C GLY A 209 2.14 -6.06 -23.22
N SER A 210 1.80 -4.78 -23.49
CA SER A 210 2.40 -3.61 -22.78
C SER A 210 1.44 -2.82 -21.87
N GLY A 211 0.26 -3.35 -21.54
CA GLY A 211 -0.78 -2.64 -20.79
C GLY A 211 -0.39 -2.36 -19.33
N HIS A 212 0.42 -3.21 -18.71
CA HIS A 212 0.96 -3.01 -17.36
C HIS A 212 1.81 -1.72 -17.26
N LEU A 213 2.48 -1.33 -18.35
CA LEU A 213 3.27 -0.09 -18.42
C LEU A 213 2.38 1.17 -18.41
N VAL A 214 1.09 1.06 -18.77
CA VAL A 214 0.11 2.15 -18.67
C VAL A 214 -0.26 2.40 -17.20
N ASP A 215 -0.46 1.34 -16.42
CA ASP A 215 -0.73 1.44 -14.98
C ASP A 215 0.47 2.00 -14.22
N ILE A 216 1.69 1.61 -14.62
CA ILE A 216 2.95 2.12 -14.03
C ILE A 216 3.12 3.62 -14.30
N PHE A 217 2.79 4.08 -15.51
CA PHE A 217 2.78 5.52 -15.80
C PHE A 217 1.75 6.27 -14.93
N ALA A 218 0.54 5.76 -14.81
CA ALA A 218 -0.51 6.35 -13.99
C ALA A 218 -0.13 6.39 -12.49
N LEU A 219 0.58 5.35 -12.00
CA LEU A 219 1.18 5.32 -10.66
C LEU A 219 2.30 6.37 -10.51
N GLY A 220 3.08 6.63 -11.56
CA GLY A 220 4.05 7.73 -11.60
C GLY A 220 3.41 9.12 -11.58
N VAL A 221 2.28 9.31 -12.27
CA VAL A 221 1.48 10.55 -12.19
C VAL A 221 0.99 10.77 -10.77
N LEU A 222 0.44 9.72 -10.14
CA LEU A 222 0.01 9.75 -8.73
C LEU A 222 1.16 10.10 -7.78
N ALA A 223 2.32 9.46 -7.96
CA ALA A 223 3.52 9.72 -7.14
C ALA A 223 3.98 11.18 -7.23
N TYR A 224 4.07 11.71 -8.45
CA TYR A 224 4.45 13.10 -8.69
C TYR A 224 3.44 14.08 -8.07
N GLU A 225 2.14 13.80 -8.20
CA GLU A 225 1.07 14.63 -7.66
C GLU A 225 1.10 14.67 -6.12
N LEU A 226 1.26 13.53 -5.44
CA LEU A 226 1.39 13.50 -3.98
C LEU A 226 2.62 14.26 -3.49
N LEU A 227 3.75 14.13 -4.19
CA LEU A 227 5.01 14.82 -3.82
C LEU A 227 4.96 16.33 -4.06
N THR A 228 4.27 16.82 -5.09
CA THR A 228 4.34 18.24 -5.50
C THR A 228 3.06 19.04 -5.27
N GLY A 229 1.93 18.38 -5.02
CA GLY A 229 0.61 19.00 -5.00
C GLY A 229 0.09 19.44 -6.37
N SER A 230 0.74 19.03 -7.46
CA SER A 230 0.36 19.34 -8.84
C SER A 230 0.65 18.15 -9.76
N ARG A 231 -0.10 17.98 -10.85
CA ARG A 231 0.16 16.89 -11.80
C ARG A 231 1.33 17.24 -12.73
N PRO A 232 2.07 16.24 -13.25
CA PRO A 232 3.15 16.46 -14.21
C PRO A 232 2.63 17.01 -15.56
N TYR A 233 1.37 16.71 -15.91
CA TYR A 233 0.72 17.15 -17.14
C TYR A 233 -0.64 17.78 -16.84
N ASP A 234 -0.77 19.08 -17.10
CA ASP A 234 -2.01 19.81 -16.85
C ASP A 234 -3.10 19.56 -17.89
N GLY A 235 -4.32 19.37 -17.41
CA GLY A 235 -5.52 19.24 -18.24
C GLY A 235 -6.63 18.52 -17.48
N ILE A 236 -7.86 18.63 -17.99
CA ILE A 236 -9.00 17.83 -17.52
C ILE A 236 -9.65 17.03 -18.67
N THR A 237 -9.45 17.48 -19.92
CA THR A 237 -9.87 16.79 -21.13
C THR A 237 -8.70 16.06 -21.80
N ILE A 238 -9.01 15.01 -22.57
CA ILE A 238 -8.03 14.26 -23.39
C ILE A 238 -7.19 15.22 -24.26
N ARG A 239 -7.83 16.23 -24.88
CA ARG A 239 -7.14 17.18 -25.76
C ARG A 239 -6.13 18.05 -25.02
N GLU A 240 -6.48 18.54 -23.82
CA GLU A 240 -5.56 19.35 -23.02
C GLU A 240 -4.36 18.52 -22.56
N VAL A 241 -4.60 17.30 -22.08
CA VAL A 241 -3.53 16.40 -21.61
C VAL A 241 -2.62 15.96 -22.77
N VAL A 242 -3.17 15.71 -23.96
CA VAL A 242 -2.37 15.49 -25.19
C VAL A 242 -1.47 16.70 -25.47
N THR A 243 -2.02 17.92 -25.46
CA THR A 243 -1.23 19.14 -25.65
C THR A 243 -0.20 19.38 -24.53
N ALA A 244 -0.46 18.93 -23.30
CA ALA A 244 0.52 18.98 -22.22
C ALA A 244 1.70 18.04 -22.46
N HIS A 245 1.45 16.80 -22.90
CA HIS A 245 2.51 15.87 -23.30
C HIS A 245 3.31 16.36 -24.52
N GLU A 246 2.66 17.00 -25.49
CA GLU A 246 3.32 17.62 -26.66
C GLU A 246 4.25 18.78 -26.28
N ARG A 247 4.02 19.46 -25.15
CA ARG A 247 4.86 20.58 -24.68
C ARG A 247 6.20 20.14 -24.09
N GLY A 248 6.36 18.88 -23.69
CA GLY A 248 7.63 18.32 -23.24
C GLY A 248 7.55 17.56 -21.91
N GLN A 249 8.70 17.43 -21.25
CA GLN A 249 8.82 16.75 -19.95
C GLN A 249 8.26 17.62 -18.80
N PRO A 250 7.76 17.01 -17.72
CA PRO A 250 7.38 17.73 -16.52
C PRO A 250 8.61 18.39 -15.86
N VAL A 251 8.36 19.35 -14.98
CA VAL A 251 9.41 19.96 -14.15
C VAL A 251 10.11 18.87 -13.33
N ALA A 252 11.42 18.97 -13.16
CA ALA A 252 12.15 17.95 -12.42
C ALA A 252 11.72 17.95 -10.94
N LEU A 253 11.29 16.80 -10.41
CA LEU A 253 10.96 16.64 -8.99
C LEU A 253 12.01 17.20 -8.03
N ALA A 254 13.31 17.08 -8.34
CA ALA A 254 14.39 17.62 -7.53
C ALA A 254 14.41 19.17 -7.46
N GLU A 255 13.81 19.87 -8.43
CA GLU A 255 13.62 21.33 -8.40
C GLU A 255 12.42 21.74 -7.53
N LEU A 256 11.34 20.95 -7.55
CA LEU A 256 10.11 21.22 -6.79
C LEU A 256 10.16 20.71 -5.34
N ARG A 257 10.90 19.62 -5.10
CA ARG A 257 11.10 18.96 -3.81
C ARG A 257 12.58 18.64 -3.61
N PRO A 258 13.42 19.63 -3.26
CA PRO A 258 14.85 19.40 -2.98
C PRO A 258 15.12 18.50 -1.76
N ASP A 259 14.10 18.25 -0.94
CA ASP A 259 14.11 17.31 0.18
C ASP A 259 13.83 15.85 -0.24
N CYS A 260 13.41 15.62 -1.48
CA CYS A 260 13.14 14.28 -2.00
C CYS A 260 14.43 13.53 -2.37
N PRO A 261 14.66 12.29 -1.89
CA PRO A 261 15.80 11.47 -2.29
C PRO A 261 15.92 11.33 -3.80
N LEU A 262 17.15 11.32 -4.30
CA LEU A 262 17.42 11.23 -5.75
C LEU A 262 16.86 9.94 -6.35
N ALA A 263 16.92 8.82 -5.62
CA ALA A 263 16.34 7.55 -6.06
C ALA A 263 14.81 7.63 -6.25
N MET A 264 14.09 8.32 -5.35
CA MET A 264 12.65 8.56 -5.51
C MET A 264 12.35 9.45 -6.73
N CYS A 265 13.12 10.53 -6.89
CA CYS A 265 13.01 11.40 -8.08
C CYS A 265 13.25 10.61 -9.38
N GLN A 266 14.26 9.74 -9.41
CA GLN A 266 14.60 8.90 -10.56
C GLN A 266 13.50 7.89 -10.86
N LEU A 267 13.05 7.11 -9.87
CA LEU A 267 11.95 6.15 -10.00
C LEU A 267 10.68 6.80 -10.57
N VAL A 268 10.26 7.97 -10.06
CA VAL A 268 9.05 8.62 -10.56
C VAL A 268 9.22 9.12 -12.00
N HIS A 269 10.39 9.65 -12.37
CA HIS A 269 10.66 10.04 -13.77
C HIS A 269 10.82 8.85 -14.72
N GLU A 270 11.33 7.70 -14.24
CA GLU A 270 11.34 6.44 -14.99
C GLU A 270 9.91 5.98 -15.29
N MET A 271 9.04 5.94 -14.28
CA MET A 271 7.61 5.62 -14.46
C MET A 271 6.91 6.59 -15.42
N LEU A 272 7.22 7.89 -15.35
CA LEU A 272 6.68 8.93 -16.22
C LEU A 272 7.31 9.00 -17.63
N SER A 273 8.22 8.09 -17.99
CA SER A 273 8.87 8.16 -19.30
C SER A 273 7.86 8.05 -20.46
N PRO A 274 7.88 8.97 -21.45
CA PRO A 274 7.01 8.88 -22.62
C PRO A 274 7.25 7.64 -23.48
N ASN A 275 8.43 6.99 -23.35
CA ASN A 275 8.73 5.71 -23.98
C ASN A 275 8.49 4.57 -22.97
N PRO A 276 7.49 3.69 -23.19
CA PRO A 276 7.20 2.59 -22.28
C PRO A 276 8.39 1.64 -22.03
N GLN A 277 9.31 1.51 -22.99
CA GLN A 277 10.50 0.64 -22.88
C GLN A 277 11.57 1.18 -21.91
N ILE A 278 11.45 2.43 -21.47
CA ILE A 278 12.36 3.06 -20.48
C ILE A 278 11.78 2.95 -19.06
N ARG A 279 10.46 2.75 -18.93
CA ARG A 279 9.79 2.63 -17.62
C ARG A 279 10.24 1.35 -16.88
N ASN A 280 9.96 1.29 -15.58
CA ASN A 280 10.03 0.05 -14.84
C ASN A 280 9.15 -1.01 -15.53
N GLN A 281 9.71 -2.18 -15.85
CA GLN A 281 9.03 -3.19 -16.68
C GLN A 281 8.01 -4.06 -15.91
N SER A 282 7.80 -3.80 -14.61
CA SER A 282 6.73 -4.42 -13.81
C SER A 282 6.41 -3.58 -12.57
N ALA A 283 5.18 -3.69 -12.05
CA ALA A 283 4.81 -3.08 -10.78
C ALA A 283 5.58 -3.70 -9.58
N GLU A 284 6.07 -4.94 -9.73
CA GLU A 284 6.97 -5.57 -8.76
C GLU A 284 8.35 -4.88 -8.71
N ALA A 285 8.90 -4.47 -9.86
CA ALA A 285 10.14 -3.70 -9.92
C ALA A 285 9.97 -2.31 -9.27
N VAL A 286 8.81 -1.67 -9.46
CA VAL A 286 8.44 -0.43 -8.76
C VAL A 286 8.38 -0.66 -7.25
N ALA A 287 7.67 -1.71 -6.79
CA ALA A 287 7.59 -2.05 -5.37
C ALA A 287 8.97 -2.32 -4.74
N TRP A 288 9.88 -2.98 -5.47
CA TRP A 288 11.24 -3.21 -4.99
C TRP A 288 12.06 -1.91 -4.88
N GLN A 289 12.00 -1.04 -5.88
CA GLN A 289 12.66 0.28 -5.81
C GLN A 289 12.07 1.18 -4.71
N LEU A 290 10.75 1.12 -4.48
CA LEU A 290 10.08 1.85 -3.38
C LEU A 290 10.57 1.39 -1.99
N ARG A 291 10.85 0.10 -1.79
CA ARG A 291 11.48 -0.39 -0.54
C ARG A 291 12.89 0.16 -0.39
N ALA A 292 13.70 0.11 -1.44
CA ALA A 292 15.05 0.70 -1.43
C ALA A 292 15.04 2.21 -1.10
N VAL A 293 13.99 2.96 -1.50
CA VAL A 293 13.81 4.38 -1.13
C VAL A 293 13.50 4.58 0.37
N LEU A 294 12.91 3.60 1.06
CA LEU A 294 12.77 3.63 2.53
C LEU A 294 14.09 3.30 3.23
N ASP A 295 14.83 2.33 2.69
CA ASP A 295 16.12 1.90 3.23
C ASP A 295 17.21 2.98 3.02
N GLU A 296 17.12 3.75 1.93
CA GLU A 296 17.83 5.01 1.73
C GLU A 296 17.33 6.09 2.71
N ARG A 297 17.77 5.99 3.97
CA ARG A 297 17.68 7.09 4.95
C ARG A 297 18.07 8.41 4.27
N PRO A 298 17.33 9.52 4.49
CA PRO A 298 17.58 10.76 3.78
C PRO A 298 19.05 11.16 3.89
N ARG A 299 19.69 11.41 2.75
CA ARG A 299 20.96 12.14 2.69
C ARG A 299 20.73 13.59 3.09
N SER A 300 20.52 13.80 4.38
CA SER A 300 20.50 15.12 4.99
C SER A 300 21.85 15.79 4.73
N GLN A 301 21.83 16.79 3.85
CA GLN A 301 22.74 17.94 3.72
C GLN A 301 24.22 17.68 4.03
N ASP A 302 25.08 17.88 3.02
CA ASP A 302 26.55 17.96 3.05
C ASP A 302 27.25 17.57 4.36
N PRO A 303 28.10 16.52 4.37
CA PRO A 303 28.81 16.14 5.58
C PRO A 303 29.78 17.25 6.00
N LYS A 304 29.33 18.08 6.95
CA LYS A 304 30.22 18.56 8.02
C LYS A 304 30.88 17.31 8.57
N GLU A 305 32.21 17.28 8.50
CA GLU A 305 33.05 16.12 8.79
C GLU A 305 32.49 15.34 9.99
N PRO A 306 32.14 14.05 9.82
CA PRO A 306 31.49 13.32 10.89
C PRO A 306 32.45 13.19 12.07
N SER A 307 32.17 13.93 13.14
CA SER A 307 32.63 13.57 14.47
C SER A 307 32.11 12.16 14.75
N ARG A 308 32.97 11.17 14.52
CA ARG A 308 32.67 9.74 14.40
C ARG A 308 31.81 9.27 15.58
N LYS A 309 30.49 9.31 15.42
CA LYS A 309 29.56 8.91 16.48
C LYS A 309 29.71 7.40 16.63
N VAL A 310 30.09 6.99 17.84
CA VAL A 310 30.35 5.60 18.19
C VAL A 310 29.03 4.82 18.10
N PRO A 311 28.93 3.69 17.37
CA PRO A 311 27.69 2.94 17.25
C PRO A 311 27.22 2.45 18.63
N SER A 312 25.92 2.54 18.87
CA SER A 312 25.26 2.07 20.07
C SER A 312 24.60 0.70 19.83
N VAL A 313 24.82 -0.23 20.75
CA VAL A 313 24.30 -1.60 20.64
C VAL A 313 23.60 -1.97 21.95
N LEU A 314 22.38 -2.48 21.85
CA LEU A 314 21.69 -3.13 22.96
C LEU A 314 21.75 -4.65 22.77
N ILE A 315 22.19 -5.37 23.79
CA ILE A 315 22.17 -6.84 23.80
C ILE A 315 21.10 -7.25 24.81
N VAL A 316 20.10 -7.99 24.36
CA VAL A 316 18.97 -8.45 25.15
C VAL A 316 19.03 -9.97 25.21
N ASP A 317 19.56 -10.50 26.31
CA ASP A 317 19.79 -11.94 26.54
C ASP A 317 19.82 -12.20 28.06
N ASP A 318 19.03 -13.18 28.52
CA ASP A 318 18.92 -13.51 29.94
C ASP A 318 20.09 -14.41 30.41
N ASP A 319 20.79 -15.08 29.48
CA ASP A 319 22.07 -15.73 29.75
C ASP A 319 23.18 -14.68 29.88
N VAL A 320 23.45 -14.31 31.14
CA VAL A 320 24.49 -13.36 31.54
C VAL A 320 25.89 -13.73 31.03
N ASP A 321 26.20 -15.00 30.77
CA ASP A 321 27.49 -15.42 30.23
C ASP A 321 27.52 -15.34 28.69
N LEU A 322 26.42 -15.66 28.02
CA LEU A 322 26.29 -15.42 26.58
C LEU A 322 26.25 -13.93 26.25
N ALA A 323 25.58 -13.09 27.04
CA ALA A 323 25.57 -11.64 26.87
C ALA A 323 26.99 -11.04 26.93
N LYS A 324 27.89 -11.58 27.78
CA LYS A 324 29.32 -11.21 27.80
C LYS A 324 30.04 -11.64 26.53
N ILE A 325 29.77 -12.85 26.02
CA ILE A 325 30.34 -13.36 24.77
C ILE A 325 29.89 -12.52 23.58
N LEU A 326 28.60 -12.18 23.49
CA LEU A 326 28.06 -11.27 22.48
C LEU A 326 28.70 -9.88 22.59
N THR A 327 28.81 -9.32 23.80
CA THR A 327 29.51 -8.04 24.06
C THR A 327 30.95 -8.07 23.54
N PHE A 328 31.66 -9.18 23.76
CA PHE A 328 33.03 -9.36 23.27
C PHE A 328 33.10 -9.44 21.74
N TYR A 329 32.22 -10.19 21.10
CA TYR A 329 32.17 -10.28 19.64
C TYR A 329 31.77 -8.96 18.97
N VAL A 330 30.76 -8.25 19.49
CA VAL A 330 30.33 -6.93 18.99
C VAL A 330 31.50 -5.94 19.02
N ARG A 331 32.27 -5.88 20.11
CA ARG A 331 33.47 -5.02 20.20
C ARG A 331 34.57 -5.41 19.21
N GLN A 332 34.69 -6.69 18.85
CA GLN A 332 35.64 -7.14 17.82
C GLN A 332 35.17 -6.84 16.38
N ILE A 333 33.86 -6.83 16.13
CA ILE A 333 33.27 -6.62 14.80
C ILE A 333 33.16 -5.12 14.48
N LEU A 334 32.63 -4.33 15.41
CA LEU A 334 32.31 -2.91 15.24
C LEU A 334 33.36 -1.96 15.86
N GLY A 335 34.33 -2.48 16.61
CA GLY A 335 35.34 -1.67 17.29
C GLY A 335 34.77 -0.90 18.49
N PRO A 336 35.24 0.34 18.75
CA PRO A 336 34.71 1.18 19.84
C PRO A 336 33.21 1.40 19.67
N THR A 337 32.43 0.87 20.61
CA THR A 337 30.95 0.81 20.59
C THR A 337 30.39 1.03 21.99
N ALA A 338 29.27 1.74 22.08
CA ALA A 338 28.53 1.93 23.33
C ALA A 338 27.56 0.76 23.51
N ILE A 339 27.95 -0.24 24.31
CA ILE A 339 27.15 -1.46 24.49
C ILE A 339 26.40 -1.40 25.82
N ARG A 340 25.08 -1.53 25.75
CA ARG A 340 24.16 -1.74 26.88
C ARG A 340 23.66 -3.18 26.85
N VAL A 341 23.27 -3.70 28.01
CA VAL A 341 22.77 -5.07 28.16
C VAL A 341 21.48 -5.03 28.97
N ALA A 342 20.47 -5.78 28.51
CA ALA A 342 19.23 -6.04 29.21
C ALA A 342 19.02 -7.57 29.32
N HIS A 343 18.31 -8.01 30.35
CA HIS A 343 18.15 -9.43 30.69
C HIS A 343 16.70 -9.94 30.56
N ASP A 344 15.80 -9.10 30.05
CA ASP A 344 14.44 -9.42 29.63
C ASP A 344 13.88 -8.32 28.72
N GLY A 345 12.66 -8.50 28.20
CA GLY A 345 11.99 -7.50 27.37
C GLY A 345 11.52 -6.22 28.09
N GLU A 346 11.17 -6.25 29.38
CA GLU A 346 10.77 -5.06 30.14
C GLU A 346 11.97 -4.11 30.36
N GLU A 347 13.14 -4.66 30.72
CA GLU A 347 14.40 -3.93 30.86
C GLU A 347 14.85 -3.38 29.48
N ALA A 348 14.75 -4.19 28.42
CA ALA A 348 15.06 -3.74 27.07
C ALA A 348 14.14 -2.61 26.58
N LEU A 349 12.83 -2.71 26.84
CA LEU A 349 11.87 -1.65 26.52
C LEU A 349 12.22 -0.35 27.24
N SER A 350 12.57 -0.42 28.53
CA SER A 350 13.02 0.77 29.27
C SER A 350 14.32 1.35 28.72
N GLU A 351 15.30 0.53 28.35
CA GLU A 351 16.55 0.98 27.72
C GLU A 351 16.32 1.64 26.35
N VAL A 352 15.41 1.11 25.53
CA VAL A 352 15.01 1.72 24.25
C VAL A 352 14.26 3.04 24.45
N GLN A 353 13.35 3.11 25.42
CA GLN A 353 12.63 4.35 25.77
C GLN A 353 13.58 5.45 26.30
N ASN A 354 14.70 5.08 26.93
CA ASN A 354 15.73 6.03 27.37
C ASN A 354 16.58 6.56 26.21
N GLU A 355 17.06 5.66 25.33
CA GLU A 355 17.83 6.01 24.12
C GLU A 355 17.68 4.87 23.09
N GLU A 356 17.26 5.14 21.86
CA GLU A 356 17.16 4.09 20.83
C GLU A 356 18.56 3.60 20.41
N PRO A 357 18.84 2.28 20.45
CA PRO A 357 20.11 1.73 19.98
C PRO A 357 20.14 1.62 18.44
N ASP A 358 21.32 1.77 17.84
CA ASP A 358 21.50 1.58 16.38
C ASP A 358 21.28 0.10 15.99
N VAL A 359 21.74 -0.83 16.83
CA VAL A 359 21.61 -2.29 16.66
C VAL A 359 21.08 -2.93 17.94
N MET A 360 20.13 -3.85 17.82
CA MET A 360 19.66 -4.68 18.94
C MET A 360 19.90 -6.16 18.64
N LEU A 361 20.74 -6.82 19.44
CA LEU A 361 20.84 -8.29 19.44
C LEU A 361 19.83 -8.82 20.45
N LEU A 362 18.92 -9.69 20.02
CA LEU A 362 17.76 -10.09 20.81
C LEU A 362 17.60 -11.62 20.87
N ASP A 363 17.63 -12.21 22.07
CA ASP A 363 17.09 -13.55 22.25
C ASP A 363 15.55 -13.53 22.23
N LEU A 364 14.98 -14.58 21.67
CA LEU A 364 13.54 -14.82 21.65
C LEU A 364 13.06 -15.45 22.95
N HIS A 365 13.91 -16.23 23.65
CA HIS A 365 13.50 -17.06 24.79
C HIS A 365 13.97 -16.48 26.13
N MET A 366 13.27 -15.48 26.64
CA MET A 366 13.62 -14.76 27.87
C MET A 366 12.48 -14.78 28.91
N PRO A 367 12.77 -14.64 30.22
CA PRO A 367 11.76 -14.58 31.27
C PRO A 367 11.02 -13.22 31.26
N ARG A 368 9.87 -13.17 31.96
CA ARG A 368 8.95 -12.02 32.05
C ARG A 368 8.31 -11.61 30.72
N MET A 369 9.10 -11.04 29.81
CA MET A 369 8.69 -10.64 28.47
C MET A 369 9.68 -11.25 27.48
N ASN A 370 9.17 -12.06 26.56
CA ASN A 370 9.97 -12.74 25.57
C ASN A 370 10.31 -11.81 24.37
N GLY A 371 11.25 -12.21 23.51
CA GLY A 371 11.70 -11.33 22.42
C GLY A 371 10.62 -11.01 21.39
N VAL A 372 9.66 -11.92 21.18
CA VAL A 372 8.52 -11.68 20.28
C VAL A 372 7.56 -10.63 20.87
N GLU A 373 7.25 -10.73 22.16
CA GLU A 373 6.41 -9.76 22.89
C GLU A 373 7.05 -8.37 22.90
N LEU A 374 8.37 -8.29 23.16
CA LEU A 374 9.14 -7.04 23.06
C LEU A 374 8.99 -6.42 21.67
N CYS A 375 9.18 -7.20 20.60
CA CYS A 375 9.04 -6.69 19.24
C CYS A 375 7.62 -6.22 18.92
N MET A 376 6.59 -6.92 19.38
CA MET A 376 5.21 -6.46 19.27
C MET A 376 4.99 -5.12 19.99
N GLN A 377 5.52 -4.97 21.21
CA GLN A 377 5.34 -3.76 22.00
C GLN A 377 6.11 -2.56 21.44
N LEU A 378 7.37 -2.75 21.02
CA LEU A 378 8.15 -1.71 20.33
C LEU A 378 7.43 -1.21 19.07
N ARG A 379 6.89 -2.12 18.25
CA ARG A 379 6.12 -1.75 17.05
C ARG A 379 4.77 -1.08 17.39
N GLY A 380 4.09 -1.52 18.45
CA GLY A 380 2.85 -0.92 18.93
C GLY A 380 3.01 0.48 19.52
N GLU A 381 4.12 0.76 20.19
CA GLU A 381 4.49 2.07 20.74
C GLU A 381 5.19 2.98 19.72
N GLY A 382 5.55 2.45 18.54
CA GLY A 382 6.25 3.19 17.49
C GLY A 382 7.73 3.46 17.80
N LEU A 383 8.33 2.66 18.70
CA LEU A 383 9.72 2.73 19.12
C LEU A 383 10.63 1.83 18.25
N ALA A 384 11.94 2.12 18.28
CA ALA A 384 12.98 1.36 17.59
C ALA A 384 12.67 1.15 16.09
N GLN A 385 12.11 2.17 15.42
CA GLN A 385 11.81 2.12 13.99
C GLN A 385 13.07 2.19 13.13
N SER A 386 14.14 2.81 13.66
CA SER A 386 15.44 2.94 12.98
C SER A 386 16.49 1.93 13.46
N CYS A 387 16.13 1.05 14.40
CA CYS A 387 17.03 0.05 14.99
C CYS A 387 17.11 -1.21 14.14
N SER A 388 18.33 -1.67 13.83
CA SER A 388 18.54 -2.97 13.19
C SER A 388 18.43 -4.10 14.23
N ILE A 389 17.27 -4.77 14.27
CA ILE A 389 17.01 -5.90 15.18
C ILE A 389 17.53 -7.20 14.56
N ILE A 390 18.42 -7.88 15.27
CA ILE A 390 19.01 -9.17 14.91
C ILE A 390 18.60 -10.20 15.96
N SER A 391 17.77 -11.16 15.57
CA SER A 391 17.34 -12.26 16.43
C SER A 391 18.48 -13.26 16.62
N VAL A 392 18.87 -13.56 17.86
CA VAL A 392 19.93 -14.51 18.23
C VAL A 392 19.30 -15.65 19.04
N SER A 393 19.04 -16.81 18.43
CA SER A 393 18.24 -17.89 19.05
C SER A 393 18.87 -19.27 18.87
N ALA A 394 18.59 -20.22 19.77
CA ALA A 394 19.14 -21.59 19.73
C ALA A 394 18.45 -22.53 18.70
N GLY A 395 17.96 -21.96 17.59
CA GLY A 395 17.07 -22.59 16.63
C GLY A 395 15.64 -22.11 16.84
N ALA A 396 15.23 -21.07 16.09
CA ALA A 396 13.86 -20.57 16.12
C ALA A 396 12.91 -21.56 15.44
N GLN A 397 11.70 -21.75 15.98
CA GLN A 397 10.71 -22.60 15.32
C GLN A 397 10.15 -21.86 14.09
N GLU A 398 9.69 -22.59 13.06
CA GLU A 398 9.15 -21.97 11.83
C GLU A 398 8.04 -20.96 12.11
N HIS A 399 7.26 -21.17 13.18
CA HIS A 399 6.20 -20.25 13.64
C HIS A 399 6.77 -18.90 14.11
N ASP A 400 7.81 -18.91 14.95
CA ASP A 400 8.41 -17.70 15.53
C ASP A 400 9.06 -16.85 14.43
N VAL A 401 9.76 -17.50 13.49
CA VAL A 401 10.39 -16.85 12.33
C VAL A 401 9.34 -16.20 11.42
N GLN A 402 8.22 -16.88 11.14
CA GLN A 402 7.13 -16.31 10.33
C GLN A 402 6.51 -15.08 11.01
N LEU A 403 6.30 -15.14 12.32
CA LEU A 403 5.70 -14.06 13.09
C LEU A 403 6.66 -12.86 13.22
N LEU A 404 7.96 -13.10 13.42
CA LEU A 404 8.98 -12.04 13.41
C LEU A 404 9.14 -11.38 12.02
N HIS A 405 9.03 -12.15 10.94
CA HIS A 405 8.96 -11.58 9.59
C HIS A 405 7.72 -10.69 9.38
N GLN A 406 6.57 -11.03 9.97
CA GLN A 406 5.38 -10.15 9.96
C GLN A 406 5.58 -8.86 10.77
N LEU A 407 6.52 -8.84 11.73
CA LEU A 407 6.93 -7.67 12.50
C LEU A 407 8.08 -6.87 11.85
N GLY A 408 8.49 -7.25 10.63
CA GLY A 408 9.55 -6.59 9.87
C GLY A 408 10.98 -6.94 10.33
N ILE A 409 11.16 -8.09 10.97
CA ILE A 409 12.48 -8.57 11.42
C ILE A 409 12.94 -9.67 10.47
N HIS A 410 14.09 -9.45 9.83
CA HIS A 410 14.60 -10.30 8.75
C HIS A 410 15.98 -10.90 9.03
N HIS A 411 16.65 -10.45 10.10
CA HIS A 411 18.01 -10.87 10.45
C HIS A 411 17.98 -11.89 11.60
N PHE A 412 18.52 -13.08 11.34
CA PHE A 412 18.52 -14.21 12.28
C PHE A 412 19.91 -14.84 12.37
N VAL A 413 20.33 -15.17 13.59
CA VAL A 413 21.60 -15.85 13.89
C VAL A 413 21.35 -16.99 14.87
N GLU A 414 21.73 -18.22 14.49
CA GLU A 414 21.64 -19.35 15.41
C GLU A 414 22.76 -19.32 16.46
N LYS A 415 22.42 -19.49 17.74
CA LYS A 415 23.38 -19.72 18.84
C LYS A 415 24.10 -21.05 18.61
N GLY A 416 25.44 -21.06 18.53
CA GLY A 416 26.22 -22.28 18.28
C GLY A 416 27.67 -22.05 17.86
N SER A 417 28.29 -23.08 17.26
CA SER A 417 29.61 -22.96 16.65
C SER A 417 29.60 -21.95 15.49
N ASN A 418 30.67 -21.17 15.36
CA ASN A 418 30.83 -20.09 14.38
C ASN A 418 29.88 -18.87 14.57
N LEU A 419 29.28 -18.70 15.77
CA LEU A 419 28.43 -17.54 16.12
C LEU A 419 29.06 -16.19 15.76
N ARG A 420 30.36 -15.98 16.04
CA ARG A 420 31.08 -14.74 15.70
C ARG A 420 31.05 -14.41 14.20
N GLU A 421 31.24 -15.41 13.33
CA GLU A 421 31.30 -15.19 11.89
C GLU A 421 29.91 -14.89 11.34
N ARG A 422 28.89 -15.64 11.81
CA ARG A 422 27.48 -15.40 11.48
C ARG A 422 27.02 -14.00 11.91
N LEU A 423 27.39 -13.58 13.13
CA LEU A 423 27.17 -12.20 13.59
C LEU A 423 27.88 -11.18 12.71
N ARG A 424 29.13 -11.41 12.28
CA ARG A 424 29.85 -10.50 11.39
C ARG A 424 29.13 -10.32 10.06
N THR A 425 28.70 -11.42 9.42
CA THR A 425 27.93 -11.36 8.16
C THR A 425 26.61 -10.61 8.34
N VAL A 426 25.80 -10.98 9.34
CA VAL A 426 24.47 -10.40 9.52
C VAL A 426 24.52 -8.94 10.01
N ILE A 427 25.53 -8.54 10.80
CA ILE A 427 25.75 -7.13 11.15
C ILE A 427 26.23 -6.32 9.93
N ALA A 428 27.05 -6.90 9.05
CA ALA A 428 27.44 -6.25 7.80
C ALA A 428 26.25 -6.03 6.87
N GLU A 429 25.35 -7.01 6.75
CA GLU A 429 24.09 -6.89 6.00
C GLU A 429 23.14 -5.86 6.63
N ALA A 430 23.00 -5.86 7.96
CA ALA A 430 22.06 -5.00 8.69
C ALA A 430 22.54 -3.56 8.95
N CYS A 431 23.83 -3.26 8.73
CA CYS A 431 24.44 -1.94 8.97
C CYS A 431 25.26 -1.40 7.78
N GLY A 432 25.54 -2.22 6.77
CA GLY A 432 26.39 -1.89 5.62
C GLY A 432 27.89 -2.04 5.88
N ASP A 433 28.65 -2.28 4.80
CA ASP A 433 30.11 -2.55 4.83
C ASP A 433 30.96 -1.46 5.51
N GLN A 434 30.44 -0.24 5.69
CA GLN A 434 31.19 0.89 6.25
C GLN A 434 31.38 0.85 7.78
N VAL A 435 30.68 -0.07 8.49
CA VAL A 435 30.69 -0.13 9.96
C VAL A 435 31.64 -1.20 10.52
N LEU A 436 32.18 -2.07 9.67
CA LEU A 436 33.15 -3.10 10.08
C LEU A 436 34.53 -2.50 10.39
N ALA A 437 35.15 -2.99 11.46
CA ALA A 437 36.58 -2.78 11.65
C ALA A 437 37.37 -3.61 10.62
N ASN A 438 38.32 -2.98 9.91
CA ASN A 438 39.33 -3.71 9.14
C ASN A 438 40.23 -4.48 10.14
N ASP A 439 40.44 -5.78 9.87
CA ASP A 439 41.22 -6.71 10.70
C ASP A 439 42.73 -6.36 10.77
#